data_AF-A0A6L5XLN1-F1
#
_entry.id   AF-A0A6L5XLN1-F1
#
_cell.length_a   1.000
_cell.length_b   1.000
_cell.length_c   1.000
_cell.angle_alpha   90.00
_cell.angle_beta   90.00
_cell.angle_gamma   90.00
#
_symmetry.space_group_name_H-M   'P 1'
#
loop_
_entity.id
_entity.type
_entity.pdbx_description
1 polymer ?
#
loop_
_entity_poly.entity_id
_entity_poly.type
_entity_poly.pdbx_seq_one_letter_code
_entity_poly.pdbx_strand_id
1 'polypeptide(L)'
;MRKPPAGPGCSARAGPPRSGSACGIRKAGKTFQARPSRAWRPCSRNRFFPPMIRKTGVCCCNFPFLTTTRRARPTTSAGRARASACNNSFIRFDPATNSYVPHSIFGTFLAKRLPSARDIDQAALCRRVAECHIGREELISALRFLVRAGRDEDKLRLLELFALPGGNLLLFFFADEVMEAVQAIAWPLREKRPLEYLAFLYFCLAEAHDLRAVTLLEEAEERFARAGGIAAPLKRRLAGEVLLIRNMLAFNDLWAMRDIHEAAHGLLHGRSAIANRQMIWTFACPHSAYLYLREPGTYRDMIALIEGNLHYFHELTDGCSLGAQPLFRAEWLLERGEFDDVEGLLAASARLAESKDQVTTLLNAAFTRARLCLATGRGEEALAQLRDWRPRVDALGHVDLSTCLDLALGYVSACLGHAEAIPAWLREGDFGPTRTIPQIFGFIQFTHAKAALLAGDDARLESIAKSIPEYLGPFDNLFARIQAKVLEAIAAHRLYGPEKGGVLLGEALDLARPDGILLSLAEYGPHLLPLLPCPPLSPTSREHKPDGYLAALAGLAGRYPCASREEASQGCGPMRLTSRQKDVLSLASRGLRNAEIATALNVSPETVKKILSSAYKRLGATNRAEAVCKFTGRR
;
A
#
# COMPACT_ATOMS: atom_id res chain seq x y z
N MET A 1 -14.37 12.42 -50.08
CA MET A 1 -15.79 12.02 -50.31
C MET A 1 -16.07 10.82 -49.41
N ARG A 2 -17.20 10.65 -48.71
CA ARG A 2 -18.45 11.42 -48.56
C ARG A 2 -19.05 11.16 -47.15
N LYS A 3 -19.65 12.17 -46.53
CA LYS A 3 -20.72 12.11 -45.49
C LYS A 3 -22.08 11.76 -46.16
N PRO A 4 -23.23 11.64 -45.46
CA PRO A 4 -23.54 11.33 -44.05
C PRO A 4 -24.50 10.08 -44.00
N PRO A 5 -25.70 9.99 -43.34
CA PRO A 5 -26.75 11.00 -43.09
C PRO A 5 -27.07 11.25 -41.60
N ALA A 6 -27.96 12.22 -41.35
CA ALA A 6 -28.46 12.61 -40.03
C ALA A 6 -29.98 12.86 -40.06
N GLY A 7 -30.61 12.86 -38.89
CA GLY A 7 -31.94 13.44 -38.63
C GLY A 7 -32.96 12.47 -38.01
N PRO A 8 -34.13 12.96 -37.58
CA PRO A 8 -34.52 14.36 -37.34
C PRO A 8 -34.87 14.65 -35.86
N GLY A 9 -34.97 15.92 -35.49
CA GLY A 9 -35.48 16.34 -34.18
C GLY A 9 -36.99 16.59 -34.18
N CYS A 10 -37.58 16.73 -32.99
CA CYS A 10 -38.92 17.30 -32.82
C CYS A 10 -38.95 18.19 -31.58
N SER A 11 -39.64 19.34 -31.66
CA SER A 11 -39.64 20.38 -30.63
C SER A 11 -41.03 20.62 -30.06
N ALA A 12 -41.13 20.92 -28.76
CA ALA A 12 -42.32 21.51 -28.16
C ALA A 12 -41.95 22.41 -26.97
N ARG A 13 -42.62 23.56 -26.85
CA ARG A 13 -42.43 24.56 -25.79
C ARG A 13 -43.52 24.43 -24.73
N ALA A 14 -43.20 24.72 -23.46
CA ALA A 14 -44.15 25.27 -22.49
C ALA A 14 -43.39 26.12 -21.44
N GLY A 15 -44.03 27.18 -20.94
CA GLY A 15 -43.40 28.22 -20.12
C GLY A 15 -43.51 28.05 -18.58
N PRO A 16 -42.99 29.00 -17.80
CA PRO A 16 -42.80 28.90 -16.35
C PRO A 16 -43.92 29.55 -15.51
N PRO A 17 -44.00 29.26 -14.19
CA PRO A 17 -44.81 30.03 -13.25
C PRO A 17 -44.03 31.10 -12.45
N ARG A 18 -44.73 32.22 -12.22
CA ARG A 18 -44.43 33.39 -11.37
C ARG A 18 -44.67 33.04 -9.88
N SER A 19 -43.85 33.44 -8.90
CA SER A 19 -43.73 34.75 -8.20
C SER A 19 -44.93 35.20 -7.32
N GLY A 20 -44.68 35.43 -6.02
CA GLY A 20 -45.55 36.14 -5.04
C GLY A 20 -46.31 35.24 -4.05
N SER A 21 -46.71 35.67 -2.84
CA SER A 21 -46.34 36.87 -2.05
C SER A 21 -46.93 36.82 -0.62
N ALA A 22 -46.16 37.30 0.37
CA ALA A 22 -46.53 37.94 1.66
C ALA A 22 -47.89 37.70 2.39
N CYS A 23 -47.83 37.45 3.71
CA CYS A 23 -48.50 38.15 4.85
C CYS A 23 -48.28 37.33 6.15
N GLY A 24 -48.11 37.83 7.38
CA GLY A 24 -47.96 39.19 7.96
C GLY A 24 -48.18 39.19 9.50
N ILE A 25 -48.19 40.39 10.12
CA ILE A 25 -48.82 40.74 11.43
C ILE A 25 -47.94 40.88 12.72
N ARG A 26 -47.58 42.15 13.03
CA ARG A 26 -47.69 42.93 14.33
C ARG A 26 -46.94 42.43 15.60
N LYS A 27 -46.58 43.22 16.64
CA LYS A 27 -46.72 44.65 17.11
C LYS A 27 -45.66 44.82 18.25
N ALA A 28 -45.31 45.97 18.86
CA ALA A 28 -45.04 47.37 18.49
C ALA A 28 -44.57 48.13 19.77
N GLY A 29 -43.62 49.10 19.72
CA GLY A 29 -43.02 49.63 20.97
C GLY A 29 -42.17 50.92 20.94
N LYS A 30 -42.83 52.08 20.75
CA LYS A 30 -42.40 53.45 21.13
C LYS A 30 -41.14 54.10 20.51
N THR A 31 -41.31 55.39 20.24
CA THR A 31 -40.39 56.36 19.60
C THR A 31 -39.49 57.10 20.58
N PHE A 32 -38.31 57.52 20.11
CA PHE A 32 -37.65 58.75 20.59
C PHE A 32 -37.05 59.51 19.38
N GLN A 33 -37.32 60.81 19.28
CA GLN A 33 -36.76 61.68 18.23
C GLN A 33 -35.56 62.47 18.77
N ALA A 34 -34.50 62.58 17.96
CA ALA A 34 -33.50 63.65 18.05
C ALA A 34 -33.01 64.02 16.64
N ARG A 35 -32.57 65.27 16.47
CA ARG A 35 -32.52 66.00 15.18
C ARG A 35 -31.33 65.63 14.25
N PRO A 36 -31.46 65.90 12.94
CA PRO A 36 -30.47 65.50 11.93
C PRO A 36 -29.32 66.50 11.78
N SER A 37 -28.14 66.03 11.32
CA SER A 37 -27.16 66.94 10.72
C SER A 37 -26.34 66.32 9.57
N ARG A 38 -26.35 67.06 8.46
CA ARG A 38 -25.36 67.13 7.34
C ARG A 38 -25.12 65.89 6.47
N ALA A 39 -25.66 66.00 5.26
CA ALA A 39 -25.41 65.14 4.11
C ALA A 39 -23.93 65.04 3.72
N TRP A 40 -23.52 63.84 3.28
CA TRP A 40 -22.26 63.61 2.57
C TRP A 40 -22.48 63.68 1.05
N ARG A 41 -21.75 64.56 0.36
CA ARG A 41 -21.59 64.49 -1.10
C ARG A 41 -20.52 63.43 -1.45
N PRO A 42 -20.62 62.75 -2.60
CA PRO A 42 -19.68 61.70 -2.96
C PRO A 42 -18.33 62.30 -3.40
N CYS A 43 -17.24 61.92 -2.71
CA CYS A 43 -15.89 62.33 -3.10
C CYS A 43 -15.20 61.25 -3.94
N SER A 44 -15.09 61.50 -5.23
CA SER A 44 -14.41 60.66 -6.21
C SER A 44 -12.88 60.76 -6.08
N ARG A 45 -12.26 59.89 -5.26
CA ARG A 45 -10.79 59.65 -5.33
C ARG A 45 -10.35 58.29 -4.80
N ASN A 46 -9.56 57.60 -5.63
CA ASN A 46 -9.13 56.21 -5.49
C ASN A 46 -7.94 56.05 -4.49
N ARG A 47 -8.09 56.48 -3.23
CA ARG A 47 -7.00 56.59 -2.22
C ARG A 47 -7.31 56.02 -0.82
N PHE A 48 -8.13 54.98 -0.69
CA PHE A 48 -8.51 54.41 0.62
C PHE A 48 -7.54 53.38 1.25
N PHE A 49 -6.47 52.97 0.55
CA PHE A 49 -5.45 52.09 1.12
C PHE A 49 -4.04 52.58 0.75
N PRO A 50 -3.10 52.68 1.71
CA PRO A 50 -1.68 52.86 1.41
C PRO A 50 -1.18 51.72 0.49
N PRO A 51 -0.23 51.99 -0.43
CA PRO A 51 0.32 50.96 -1.32
C PRO A 51 0.88 49.74 -0.56
N MET A 52 1.38 49.98 0.65
CA MET A 52 1.89 48.96 1.57
C MET A 52 0.79 48.02 2.08
N ILE A 53 -0.40 48.53 2.43
CA ILE A 53 -1.52 47.68 2.89
C ILE A 53 -2.10 46.87 1.73
N ARG A 54 -2.11 47.42 0.50
CA ARG A 54 -2.41 46.62 -0.70
C ARG A 54 -1.44 45.46 -0.88
N LYS A 55 -0.12 45.71 -0.82
CA LYS A 55 0.91 44.67 -0.98
C LYS A 55 0.86 43.62 0.15
N THR A 56 0.70 44.03 1.40
CA THR A 56 0.61 43.10 2.55
C THR A 56 -0.69 42.30 2.56
N GLY A 57 -1.84 42.95 2.29
CA GLY A 57 -3.13 42.25 2.21
C GLY A 57 -3.15 41.21 1.08
N VAL A 58 -2.66 41.57 -0.11
CA VAL A 58 -2.51 40.64 -1.26
C VAL A 58 -1.65 39.43 -0.89
N CYS A 59 -0.55 39.66 -0.15
CA CYS A 59 0.26 38.60 0.44
C CYS A 59 -0.56 37.66 1.33
N CYS A 60 -1.38 38.19 2.24
CA CYS A 60 -2.16 37.33 3.14
C CYS A 60 -3.29 36.56 2.41
N CYS A 61 -3.91 37.16 1.38
CA CYS A 61 -5.18 36.66 0.81
C CYS A 61 -5.06 35.44 -0.09
N ASN A 62 -3.96 35.28 -0.82
CA ASN A 62 -3.66 34.05 -1.56
C ASN A 62 -2.65 33.15 -0.83
N PHE A 63 -2.13 33.58 0.33
CA PHE A 63 -1.03 32.92 1.02
C PHE A 63 -1.12 33.13 2.56
N PRO A 64 -2.08 32.52 3.27
CA PRO A 64 -2.24 32.71 4.72
C PRO A 64 -1.00 32.30 5.54
N PHE A 65 -0.17 31.42 5.00
CA PHE A 65 1.04 30.88 5.65
C PHE A 65 2.32 31.72 5.49
N LEU A 66 2.31 32.76 4.64
CA LEU A 66 3.53 33.52 4.26
C LEU A 66 4.13 34.38 5.38
N THR A 67 3.50 34.39 6.55
CA THR A 67 3.59 35.48 7.53
C THR A 67 4.08 35.02 8.90
N THR A 68 4.65 33.81 8.99
CA THR A 68 5.52 33.42 10.11
C THR A 68 6.75 34.31 10.15
N THR A 69 7.04 34.87 11.33
CA THR A 69 7.96 35.99 11.56
C THR A 69 9.46 35.74 11.32
N ARG A 70 9.88 34.55 10.87
CA ARG A 70 11.30 34.13 10.83
C ARG A 70 12.11 34.43 9.57
N ARG A 71 11.52 34.70 8.39
CA ARG A 71 12.28 34.90 7.13
C ARG A 71 11.83 36.06 6.21
N ALA A 72 10.99 36.97 6.68
CA ALA A 72 10.95 38.29 6.07
C ALA A 72 12.30 38.99 6.38
N ARG A 73 13.05 39.43 5.35
CA ARG A 73 14.26 40.28 5.55
C ARG A 73 13.91 41.42 6.53
N PRO A 74 14.81 41.82 7.46
CA PRO A 74 14.57 42.86 8.47
C PRO A 74 14.50 44.27 7.84
N THR A 75 13.47 44.45 7.03
CA THR A 75 12.90 45.72 6.62
C THR A 75 11.68 45.97 7.49
N THR A 76 11.28 47.23 7.58
CA THR A 76 10.26 47.80 8.50
C THR A 76 8.85 47.18 8.46
N SER A 77 8.63 46.09 7.72
CA SER A 77 7.37 45.36 7.55
C SER A 77 6.90 44.59 8.80
N ALA A 78 7.78 43.84 9.49
CA ALA A 78 7.36 42.96 10.59
C ALA A 78 6.76 43.72 11.79
N GLY A 79 7.41 44.81 12.23
CA GLY A 79 6.86 45.69 13.27
C GLY A 79 5.56 46.39 12.86
N ARG A 80 5.42 46.73 11.56
CA ARG A 80 4.21 47.38 11.01
C ARG A 80 3.05 46.41 10.79
N ALA A 81 3.33 45.13 10.54
CA ALA A 81 2.32 44.07 10.47
C ALA A 81 1.67 43.83 11.83
N ARG A 82 2.45 43.79 12.93
CA ARG A 82 1.90 43.83 14.31
C ARG A 82 1.05 45.09 14.53
N ALA A 83 1.57 46.27 14.20
CA ALA A 83 0.82 47.52 14.38
C ALA A 83 -0.49 47.60 13.58
N SER A 84 -0.56 47.00 12.39
CA SER A 84 -1.82 46.88 11.62
C SER A 84 -2.76 45.83 12.21
N ALA A 85 -2.28 44.65 12.62
CA ALA A 85 -3.14 43.58 13.13
C ALA A 85 -3.81 43.94 14.48
N CYS A 86 -3.17 44.78 15.30
CA CYS A 86 -3.76 45.26 16.55
C CYS A 86 -4.92 46.26 16.37
N ASN A 87 -5.17 46.77 15.15
CA ASN A 87 -6.12 47.87 14.91
C ASN A 87 -6.93 47.72 13.60
N ASN A 88 -7.00 46.52 13.00
CA ASN A 88 -7.60 46.33 11.68
C ASN A 88 -8.40 45.02 11.57
N SER A 89 -9.72 45.12 11.45
CA SER A 89 -10.66 43.99 11.35
C SER A 89 -10.47 43.09 10.12
N PHE A 90 -9.62 43.47 9.17
CA PHE A 90 -9.41 42.73 7.92
C PHE A 90 -8.25 41.72 7.93
N ILE A 91 -7.32 41.78 8.90
CA ILE A 91 -6.21 40.81 9.02
C ILE A 91 -5.97 40.47 10.49
N ARG A 92 -6.22 39.22 10.87
CA ARG A 92 -6.05 38.67 12.22
C ARG A 92 -4.70 37.94 12.33
N PHE A 93 -3.97 38.12 13.43
CA PHE A 93 -2.85 37.24 13.78
C PHE A 93 -3.39 36.00 14.52
N ASP A 94 -2.99 34.82 14.05
CA ASP A 94 -3.24 33.54 14.69
C ASP A 94 -1.97 33.08 15.43
N PRO A 95 -1.97 33.08 16.77
CA PRO A 95 -0.80 32.67 17.55
C PRO A 95 -0.53 31.17 17.50
N ALA A 96 -1.52 30.32 17.21
CA ALA A 96 -1.34 28.86 17.17
C ALA A 96 -0.54 28.44 15.94
N THR A 97 -0.81 29.05 14.79
CA THR A 97 -0.06 28.84 13.52
C THR A 97 1.04 29.87 13.29
N ASN A 98 1.22 30.82 14.22
CA ASN A 98 2.12 31.99 14.10
C ASN A 98 1.97 32.72 12.75
N SER A 99 0.74 32.90 12.28
CA SER A 99 0.45 33.41 10.93
C SER A 99 -0.56 34.56 10.94
N TYR A 100 -0.64 35.31 9.84
CA TYR A 100 -1.57 36.42 9.65
C TYR A 100 -2.62 36.02 8.61
N VAL A 101 -3.83 35.74 9.08
CA VAL A 101 -4.97 35.29 8.27
C VAL A 101 -5.85 36.50 7.94
N PRO A 102 -6.13 36.79 6.66
CA PRO A 102 -7.07 37.84 6.30
C PRO A 102 -8.50 37.37 6.51
N HIS A 103 -9.40 38.30 6.83
CA HIS A 103 -10.83 38.01 6.89
C HIS A 103 -11.32 37.51 5.52
N SER A 104 -12.14 36.45 5.48
CA SER A 104 -12.53 35.74 4.24
C SER A 104 -13.03 36.67 3.13
N ILE A 105 -13.91 37.61 3.46
CA ILE A 105 -14.44 38.64 2.53
C ILE A 105 -13.31 39.48 1.91
N PHE A 106 -12.30 39.87 2.70
CA PHE A 106 -11.14 40.63 2.24
C PHE A 106 -10.19 39.75 1.41
N GLY A 107 -10.06 38.48 1.80
CA GLY A 107 -9.51 37.37 1.00
C GLY A 107 -10.03 37.39 -0.43
N THR A 108 -11.33 37.12 -0.57
CA THR A 108 -12.02 37.04 -1.87
C THR A 108 -11.96 38.34 -2.65
N PHE A 109 -12.06 39.51 -1.99
CA PHE A 109 -11.93 40.81 -2.66
C PHE A 109 -10.54 41.02 -3.26
N LEU A 110 -9.47 40.70 -2.51
CA LEU A 110 -8.10 40.87 -2.98
C LEU A 110 -7.70 39.81 -4.00
N ALA A 111 -8.16 38.57 -3.87
CA ALA A 111 -7.99 37.53 -4.88
C ALA A 111 -8.58 37.96 -6.25
N LYS A 112 -9.77 38.57 -6.27
CA LYS A 112 -10.37 39.13 -7.50
C LYS A 112 -9.65 40.37 -8.06
N ARG A 113 -8.97 41.15 -7.21
CA ARG A 113 -8.21 42.35 -7.62
C ARG A 113 -6.80 42.04 -8.11
N LEU A 114 -6.20 40.95 -7.65
CA LEU A 114 -4.80 40.64 -7.89
C LEU A 114 -4.43 40.47 -9.38
N PRO A 115 -5.19 39.75 -10.23
CA PRO A 115 -4.88 39.62 -11.66
C PRO A 115 -4.73 40.96 -12.39
N SER A 116 -5.45 41.99 -11.94
CA SER A 116 -5.42 43.34 -12.52
C SER A 116 -4.36 44.27 -11.93
N ALA A 117 -3.58 43.84 -10.92
CA ALA A 117 -2.61 44.67 -10.23
C ALA A 117 -1.24 44.67 -10.95
N ARG A 118 -1.01 45.66 -11.82
CA ARG A 118 0.23 45.79 -12.61
C ARG A 118 1.48 46.07 -11.78
N ASP A 119 1.33 46.76 -10.64
CA ASP A 119 2.40 47.16 -9.72
C ASP A 119 2.85 46.06 -8.72
N ILE A 120 2.42 44.81 -8.95
CA ILE A 120 2.80 43.62 -8.18
C ILE A 120 3.31 42.54 -9.14
N ASP A 121 4.60 42.19 -9.03
CA ASP A 121 5.15 41.00 -9.68
C ASP A 121 4.59 39.74 -8.99
N GLN A 122 3.54 39.17 -9.59
CA GLN A 122 2.88 37.97 -9.07
C GLN A 122 3.79 36.74 -9.13
N ALA A 123 4.63 36.60 -10.16
CA ALA A 123 5.51 35.45 -10.31
C ALA A 123 6.62 35.47 -9.25
N ALA A 124 7.29 36.62 -9.06
CA ALA A 124 8.28 36.77 -7.98
C ALA A 124 7.65 36.64 -6.59
N LEU A 125 6.38 37.01 -6.41
CA LEU A 125 5.66 36.73 -5.17
C LEU A 125 5.45 35.22 -4.98
N CYS A 126 4.93 34.51 -5.99
CA CYS A 126 4.71 33.07 -5.93
C CYS A 126 6.00 32.30 -5.61
N ARG A 127 7.11 32.60 -6.30
CA ARG A 127 8.44 32.03 -6.03
C ARG A 127 8.86 32.19 -4.57
N ARG A 128 8.72 33.39 -4.01
CA ARG A 128 9.07 33.66 -2.61
C ARG A 128 8.22 32.85 -1.64
N VAL A 129 6.99 32.47 -2.01
CA VAL A 129 6.15 31.61 -1.18
C VAL A 129 6.56 30.15 -1.34
N ALA A 130 6.88 29.71 -2.55
CA ALA A 130 7.46 28.39 -2.77
C ALA A 130 8.72 28.18 -1.92
N GLU A 131 9.70 29.10 -1.94
CA GLU A 131 10.89 29.00 -1.08
C GLU A 131 10.57 29.00 0.43
N CYS A 132 9.49 29.66 0.86
CA CYS A 132 9.03 29.58 2.24
C CYS A 132 8.44 28.20 2.58
N HIS A 133 7.76 27.54 1.64
CA HIS A 133 7.24 26.17 1.80
C HIS A 133 8.36 25.12 1.71
N ILE A 134 9.31 25.25 0.77
CA ILE A 134 10.50 24.40 0.68
C ILE A 134 11.29 24.45 1.99
N GLY A 135 11.48 25.64 2.55
CA GLY A 135 12.13 25.82 3.87
C GLY A 135 11.35 25.32 5.08
N ARG A 136 10.22 24.62 4.86
CA ARG A 136 9.42 23.88 5.86
C ARG A 136 9.11 22.45 5.42
N GLU A 137 9.72 21.98 4.33
CA GLU A 137 9.46 20.66 3.73
C GLU A 137 8.00 20.46 3.23
N GLU A 138 7.25 21.56 3.05
CA GLU A 138 5.86 21.60 2.57
C GLU A 138 5.81 21.51 1.02
N LEU A 139 6.43 20.47 0.43
CA LEU A 139 6.74 20.41 -1.01
C LEU A 139 5.53 20.51 -1.94
N ILE A 140 4.38 19.93 -1.57
CA ILE A 140 3.11 20.04 -2.33
C ILE A 140 2.69 21.51 -2.52
N SER A 141 2.85 22.32 -1.47
CA SER A 141 2.54 23.75 -1.53
C SER A 141 3.58 24.50 -2.37
N ALA A 142 4.86 24.12 -2.25
CA ALA A 142 5.92 24.69 -3.08
C ALA A 142 5.69 24.48 -4.58
N LEU A 143 5.44 23.23 -4.99
CA LEU A 143 5.12 22.84 -6.37
C LEU A 143 4.04 23.76 -6.97
N ARG A 144 2.87 23.85 -6.31
CA ARG A 144 1.73 24.66 -6.77
C ARG A 144 2.09 26.13 -6.98
N PHE A 145 2.99 26.69 -6.15
CA PHE A 145 3.43 28.07 -6.32
C PHE A 145 4.54 28.24 -7.38
N LEU A 146 5.41 27.26 -7.60
CA LEU A 146 6.38 27.28 -8.71
C LEU A 146 5.69 27.18 -10.07
N VAL A 147 4.74 26.25 -10.22
CA VAL A 147 3.90 26.11 -11.42
C VAL A 147 3.20 27.45 -11.74
N ARG A 148 2.64 28.12 -10.73
CA ARG A 148 1.99 29.42 -10.90
C ARG A 148 2.96 30.59 -11.12
N ALA A 149 4.22 30.47 -10.74
CA ALA A 149 5.25 31.48 -11.01
C ALA A 149 5.73 31.41 -12.47
N GLY A 150 5.94 30.20 -12.99
CA GLY A 150 6.00 29.89 -14.42
C GLY A 150 7.21 30.42 -15.22
N ARG A 151 8.15 31.15 -14.60
CA ARG A 151 9.39 31.58 -15.27
C ARG A 151 10.40 30.44 -15.33
N ASP A 152 11.40 30.57 -16.19
CA ASP A 152 12.43 29.56 -16.39
C ASP A 152 13.18 29.18 -15.09
N GLU A 153 13.48 30.15 -14.23
CA GLU A 153 14.08 29.89 -12.90
C GLU A 153 13.13 29.10 -11.99
N ASP A 154 11.82 29.32 -12.07
CA ASP A 154 10.82 28.59 -11.28
C ASP A 154 10.64 27.15 -11.79
N LYS A 155 10.78 26.93 -13.10
CA LYS A 155 10.79 25.61 -13.73
C LYS A 155 12.03 24.80 -13.38
N LEU A 156 13.21 25.43 -13.38
CA LEU A 156 14.44 24.82 -12.88
C LEU A 156 14.29 24.43 -11.40
N ARG A 157 13.72 25.33 -10.60
CA ARG A 157 13.45 25.09 -9.18
C ARG A 157 12.42 23.98 -8.93
N LEU A 158 11.48 23.78 -9.86
CA LEU A 158 10.51 22.68 -9.82
C LEU A 158 11.22 21.32 -10.00
N LEU A 159 12.16 21.21 -10.94
CA LEU A 159 12.98 19.99 -11.09
C LEU A 159 13.80 19.72 -9.82
N GLU A 160 14.41 20.76 -9.24
CA GLU A 160 15.17 20.65 -7.99
C GLU A 160 14.36 20.10 -6.79
N LEU A 161 13.01 20.13 -6.82
CA LEU A 161 12.19 19.52 -5.77
C LEU A 161 12.38 18.00 -5.66
N PHE A 162 12.66 17.32 -6.78
CA PHE A 162 12.86 15.86 -6.78
C PHE A 162 14.22 15.44 -6.20
N ALA A 163 15.14 16.38 -6.03
CA ALA A 163 16.40 16.15 -5.30
C ALA A 163 16.26 16.39 -3.78
N LEU A 164 15.08 16.78 -3.28
CA LEU A 164 14.82 17.02 -1.86
C LEU A 164 14.18 15.80 -1.18
N PRO A 165 14.40 15.62 0.14
CA PRO A 165 13.68 14.63 0.94
C PRO A 165 12.16 14.77 0.77
N GLY A 166 11.48 13.65 0.52
CA GLY A 166 10.03 13.62 0.26
C GLY A 166 9.60 14.07 -1.14
N GLY A 167 10.54 14.32 -2.08
CA GLY A 167 10.22 14.70 -3.46
C GLY A 167 9.38 13.65 -4.21
N ASN A 168 9.53 12.36 -3.88
CA ASN A 168 8.72 11.26 -4.39
C ASN A 168 7.22 11.39 -4.02
N LEU A 169 6.90 11.92 -2.82
CA LEU A 169 5.52 12.09 -2.34
C LEU A 169 4.70 13.05 -3.22
N LEU A 170 5.34 13.89 -4.03
CA LEU A 170 4.65 14.75 -5.00
C LEU A 170 3.88 13.91 -6.04
N LEU A 171 4.50 12.84 -6.53
CA LEU A 171 3.90 11.97 -7.54
C LEU A 171 2.82 11.06 -6.94
N PHE A 172 3.00 10.61 -5.69
CA PHE A 172 2.01 9.80 -4.98
C PHE A 172 0.63 10.48 -4.86
N PHE A 173 0.59 11.82 -4.72
CA PHE A 173 -0.66 12.57 -4.55
C PHE A 173 -1.09 13.39 -5.78
N PHE A 174 -0.18 13.71 -6.70
CA PHE A 174 -0.42 14.64 -7.82
C PHE A 174 0.27 14.19 -9.11
N ALA A 175 0.26 12.88 -9.41
CA ALA A 175 0.97 12.28 -10.55
C ALA A 175 0.76 13.05 -11.87
N ASP A 176 -0.51 13.30 -12.23
CA ASP A 176 -0.87 13.99 -13.48
C ASP A 176 -0.46 15.47 -13.47
N GLU A 177 -0.78 16.24 -12.42
CA GLU A 177 -0.42 17.67 -12.41
C GLU A 177 1.10 17.89 -12.37
N VAL A 178 1.84 16.99 -11.72
CA VAL A 178 3.31 16.98 -11.72
C VAL A 178 3.85 16.62 -13.10
N MET A 179 3.32 15.56 -13.72
CA MET A 179 3.71 15.11 -15.06
C MET A 179 3.50 16.21 -16.10
N GLU A 180 2.32 16.84 -16.12
CA GLU A 180 2.03 17.98 -16.99
C GLU A 180 2.97 19.17 -16.74
N ALA A 181 3.20 19.52 -15.47
CA ALA A 181 4.05 20.64 -15.10
C ALA A 181 5.52 20.44 -15.55
N VAL A 182 6.04 19.22 -15.42
CA VAL A 182 7.40 18.87 -15.87
C VAL A 182 7.48 18.77 -17.40
N GLN A 183 6.47 18.19 -18.06
CA GLN A 183 6.44 18.15 -19.53
C GLN A 183 6.36 19.55 -20.15
N ALA A 184 5.71 20.52 -19.49
CA ALA A 184 5.69 21.93 -19.90
C ALA A 184 7.05 22.66 -19.78
N ILE A 185 8.07 22.02 -19.19
CA ILE A 185 9.44 22.57 -19.15
C ILE A 185 10.13 22.30 -20.49
N ALA A 186 10.58 23.36 -21.16
CA ALA A 186 11.30 23.27 -22.42
C ALA A 186 12.66 22.56 -22.26
N TRP A 187 13.05 21.77 -23.26
CA TRP A 187 14.27 20.97 -23.25
C TRP A 187 15.57 21.74 -22.87
N PRO A 188 15.82 22.97 -23.34
CA PRO A 188 16.99 23.76 -22.91
C PRO A 188 17.02 24.13 -21.41
N LEU A 189 15.94 23.89 -20.65
CA LEU A 189 15.92 23.97 -19.19
C LEU A 189 16.11 22.60 -18.55
N ARG A 190 15.54 21.52 -19.11
CA ARG A 190 15.80 20.13 -18.65
C ARG A 190 17.29 19.80 -18.75
N GLU A 191 17.95 20.22 -19.84
CA GLU A 191 19.40 20.06 -20.05
C GLU A 191 20.28 20.82 -19.03
N LYS A 192 19.73 21.82 -18.30
CA LYS A 192 20.43 22.53 -17.20
C LYS A 192 20.29 21.84 -15.85
N ARG A 193 19.39 20.86 -15.75
CA ARG A 193 19.06 20.05 -14.55
C ARG A 193 18.80 18.60 -14.94
N PRO A 194 19.75 17.92 -15.61
CA PRO A 194 19.49 16.62 -16.21
C PRO A 194 19.38 15.51 -15.17
N LEU A 195 20.11 15.59 -14.04
CA LEU A 195 20.02 14.61 -12.96
C LEU A 195 18.70 14.72 -12.21
N GLU A 196 18.23 15.95 -11.96
CA GLU A 196 16.97 16.22 -11.30
C GLU A 196 15.77 15.83 -12.17
N TYR A 197 15.89 15.98 -13.49
CA TYR A 197 14.90 15.47 -14.45
C TYR A 197 14.89 13.93 -14.51
N LEU A 198 16.06 13.28 -14.48
CA LEU A 198 16.12 11.82 -14.37
C LEU A 198 15.59 11.31 -13.01
N ALA A 199 15.79 12.03 -11.92
CA ALA A 199 15.23 11.68 -10.60
C ALA A 199 13.69 11.76 -10.59
N PHE A 200 13.11 12.75 -11.27
CA PHE A 200 11.68 12.79 -11.55
C PHE A 200 11.20 11.53 -12.31
N LEU A 201 11.88 11.16 -13.41
CA LEU A 201 11.51 9.97 -14.19
C LEU A 201 11.67 8.66 -13.41
N TYR A 202 12.69 8.58 -12.55
CA TYR A 202 12.86 7.47 -11.61
C TYR A 202 11.63 7.31 -10.72
N PHE A 203 11.20 8.36 -10.02
CA PHE A 203 10.03 8.29 -9.15
C PHE A 203 8.72 8.02 -9.91
N CYS A 204 8.58 8.50 -11.15
CA CYS A 204 7.41 8.15 -11.98
C CYS A 204 7.30 6.64 -12.19
N LEU A 205 8.40 5.93 -12.42
CA LEU A 205 8.40 4.48 -12.62
C LEU A 205 8.37 3.70 -11.29
N ALA A 206 9.18 4.10 -10.32
CA ALA A 206 9.37 3.39 -9.06
C ALA A 206 8.19 3.56 -8.08
N GLU A 207 7.56 4.74 -8.04
CA GLU A 207 6.59 5.11 -6.99
C GLU A 207 5.17 5.27 -7.55
N ALA A 208 5.03 5.82 -8.76
CA ALA A 208 3.73 6.04 -9.42
C ALA A 208 3.39 5.00 -10.50
N HIS A 209 4.35 4.13 -10.85
CA HIS A 209 4.24 3.12 -11.92
C HIS A 209 3.73 3.67 -13.27
N ASP A 210 4.05 4.94 -13.55
CA ASP A 210 3.57 5.68 -14.71
C ASP A 210 4.44 5.41 -15.95
N LEU A 211 3.96 4.51 -16.80
CA LEU A 211 4.64 4.09 -18.03
C LEU A 211 4.84 5.23 -19.04
N ARG A 212 4.19 6.40 -18.90
CA ARG A 212 4.50 7.60 -19.70
C ARG A 212 5.96 8.05 -19.52
N ALA A 213 6.57 7.74 -18.37
CA ALA A 213 7.96 8.06 -18.10
C ALA A 213 8.96 7.24 -18.93
N VAL A 214 8.57 6.10 -19.51
CA VAL A 214 9.44 5.28 -20.37
C VAL A 214 9.83 6.06 -21.65
N THR A 215 8.85 6.58 -22.37
CA THR A 215 9.10 7.38 -23.58
C THR A 215 9.87 8.67 -23.27
N LEU A 216 9.63 9.28 -22.11
CA LEU A 216 10.39 10.45 -21.66
C LEU A 216 11.85 10.11 -21.30
N LEU A 217 12.12 8.91 -20.79
CA LEU A 217 13.47 8.41 -20.50
C LEU A 217 14.27 8.16 -21.79
N GLU A 218 13.62 7.59 -22.81
CA GLU A 218 14.20 7.41 -24.15
C GLU A 218 14.53 8.77 -24.80
N GLU A 219 13.60 9.74 -24.74
CA GLU A 219 13.85 11.10 -25.24
C GLU A 219 14.99 11.80 -24.45
N ALA A 220 15.08 11.56 -23.14
CA ALA A 220 16.15 12.09 -22.29
C ALA A 220 17.53 11.52 -22.66
N GLU A 221 17.63 10.19 -22.87
CA GLU A 221 18.87 9.53 -23.27
C GLU A 221 19.41 10.10 -24.60
N GLU A 222 18.55 10.16 -25.63
CA GLU A 222 18.93 10.66 -26.95
C GLU A 222 19.36 12.13 -26.90
N ARG A 223 18.60 12.98 -26.21
CA ARG A 223 18.89 14.41 -26.13
C ARG A 223 20.11 14.70 -25.27
N PHE A 224 20.27 14.07 -24.11
CA PHE A 224 21.45 14.30 -23.26
C PHE A 224 22.74 13.78 -23.92
N ALA A 225 22.68 12.70 -24.70
CA ALA A 225 23.80 12.26 -25.52
C ALA A 225 24.20 13.32 -26.58
N ARG A 226 23.23 13.95 -27.24
CA ARG A 226 23.47 14.96 -28.30
C ARG A 226 23.72 16.39 -27.81
N ALA A 227 23.27 16.75 -26.60
CA ALA A 227 23.32 18.12 -26.08
C ALA A 227 24.75 18.68 -26.06
N GLY A 228 25.00 19.79 -26.76
CA GLY A 228 26.32 20.43 -26.82
C GLY A 228 26.75 21.09 -25.50
N GLY A 229 25.79 21.44 -24.64
CA GLY A 229 26.05 22.08 -23.34
C GLY A 229 26.42 21.13 -22.19
N ILE A 230 26.37 19.81 -22.41
CA ILE A 230 26.67 18.80 -21.37
C ILE A 230 28.08 18.25 -21.58
N ALA A 231 28.95 18.36 -20.58
CA ALA A 231 30.32 17.84 -20.64
C ALA A 231 30.35 16.30 -20.72
N ALA A 232 31.32 15.74 -21.44
CA ALA A 232 31.43 14.29 -21.66
C ALA A 232 31.42 13.42 -20.38
N PRO A 233 32.07 13.79 -19.25
CA PRO A 233 31.96 13.03 -18.01
C PRO A 233 30.53 12.99 -17.46
N LEU A 234 29.79 14.09 -17.57
CA LEU A 234 28.38 14.13 -17.15
C LEU A 234 27.48 13.35 -18.11
N LYS A 235 27.72 13.37 -19.44
CA LYS A 235 27.00 12.51 -20.39
C LYS A 235 27.15 11.02 -20.06
N ARG A 236 28.37 10.57 -19.78
CA ARG A 236 28.64 9.18 -19.37
C ARG A 236 27.92 8.84 -18.06
N ARG A 237 27.91 9.76 -17.09
CA ARG A 237 27.14 9.59 -15.86
C ARG A 237 25.65 9.44 -16.14
N LEU A 238 25.05 10.36 -16.91
CA LEU A 238 23.64 10.34 -17.27
C LEU A 238 23.23 9.04 -17.97
N ALA A 239 24.05 8.50 -18.86
CA ALA A 239 23.80 7.19 -19.47
C ALA A 239 23.75 6.05 -18.44
N GLY A 240 24.64 6.06 -17.45
CA GLY A 240 24.60 5.10 -16.33
C GLY A 240 23.38 5.28 -15.41
N GLU A 241 22.95 6.51 -15.14
CA GLU A 241 21.71 6.77 -14.40
C GLU A 241 20.48 6.29 -15.20
N VAL A 242 20.45 6.50 -16.53
CA VAL A 242 19.37 6.00 -17.41
C VAL A 242 19.28 4.48 -17.38
N LEU A 243 20.41 3.75 -17.39
CA LEU A 243 20.42 2.29 -17.21
C LEU A 243 19.79 1.87 -15.88
N LEU A 244 20.15 2.54 -14.77
CA LEU A 244 19.56 2.26 -13.46
C LEU A 244 18.06 2.57 -13.36
N ILE A 245 17.57 3.57 -14.10
CA ILE A 245 16.13 3.83 -14.17
C ILE A 245 15.44 2.75 -15.01
N ARG A 246 16.04 2.36 -16.14
CA ARG A 246 15.57 1.27 -17.02
C ARG A 246 15.52 -0.08 -16.30
N ASN A 247 16.33 -0.30 -15.26
CA ASN A 247 16.26 -1.48 -14.39
C ASN A 247 14.86 -1.72 -13.78
N MET A 248 14.05 -0.66 -13.58
CA MET A 248 12.66 -0.82 -13.10
C MET A 248 11.77 -1.58 -14.10
N LEU A 249 12.10 -1.54 -15.39
CA LEU A 249 11.42 -2.26 -16.46
C LEU A 249 11.93 -3.70 -16.63
N ALA A 250 13.10 -4.01 -16.07
CA ALA A 250 13.68 -5.36 -16.03
C ALA A 250 13.24 -6.15 -14.79
N PHE A 251 12.56 -5.52 -13.82
CA PHE A 251 11.92 -6.26 -12.73
C PHE A 251 10.83 -7.19 -13.32
N ASN A 252 10.80 -8.50 -13.04
CA ASN A 252 11.50 -9.26 -11.99
C ASN A 252 12.60 -10.22 -12.51
N ASP A 253 13.21 -9.94 -13.66
CA ASP A 253 14.27 -10.75 -14.27
C ASP A 253 15.65 -10.42 -13.69
N LEU A 254 16.12 -11.21 -12.70
CA LEU A 254 17.42 -10.98 -12.08
C LEU A 254 18.62 -11.11 -13.04
N TRP A 255 18.51 -11.89 -14.13
CA TRP A 255 19.60 -12.02 -15.11
C TRP A 255 19.73 -10.73 -15.93
N ALA A 256 18.61 -10.21 -16.43
CA ALA A 256 18.57 -8.92 -17.13
C ALA A 256 18.95 -7.74 -16.19
N MET A 257 18.46 -7.76 -14.94
CA MET A 257 18.84 -6.75 -13.94
C MET A 257 20.36 -6.80 -13.65
N ARG A 258 20.98 -7.98 -13.58
CA ARG A 258 22.43 -8.13 -13.38
C ARG A 258 23.23 -7.48 -14.50
N ASP A 259 22.89 -7.75 -15.76
CA ASP A 259 23.54 -7.13 -16.92
C ASP A 259 23.42 -5.59 -16.88
N ILE A 260 22.25 -5.08 -16.46
CA ILE A 260 22.02 -3.63 -16.30
C ILE A 260 22.85 -3.06 -15.14
N HIS A 261 22.95 -3.73 -13.99
CA HIS A 261 23.75 -3.28 -12.85
C HIS A 261 25.24 -3.23 -13.18
N GLU A 262 25.75 -4.27 -13.83
CA GLU A 262 27.15 -4.36 -14.27
C GLU A 262 27.49 -3.23 -15.26
N ALA A 263 26.66 -3.03 -16.29
CA ALA A 263 26.83 -1.95 -17.26
C ALA A 263 26.73 -0.55 -16.62
N ALA A 264 25.76 -0.33 -15.72
CA ALA A 264 25.60 0.93 -15.01
C ALA A 264 26.77 1.21 -14.05
N HIS A 265 27.28 0.19 -13.35
CA HIS A 265 28.46 0.29 -12.50
C HIS A 265 29.68 0.75 -13.29
N GLY A 266 29.91 0.14 -14.45
CA GLY A 266 30.96 0.52 -15.39
C GLY A 266 30.86 1.95 -15.91
N LEU A 267 29.65 2.53 -16.05
CA LEU A 267 29.45 3.92 -16.45
C LEU A 267 29.54 4.93 -15.28
N LEU A 268 29.03 4.56 -14.11
CA LEU A 268 28.92 5.41 -12.92
C LEU A 268 30.15 5.36 -12.01
N HIS A 269 31.10 4.45 -12.27
CA HIS A 269 32.18 4.09 -11.34
C HIS A 269 31.63 3.68 -9.97
N GLY A 270 30.63 2.80 -9.99
CA GLY A 270 30.05 2.21 -8.78
C GLY A 270 29.24 3.15 -7.89
N ARG A 271 28.80 4.34 -8.33
CA ARG A 271 27.89 5.19 -7.51
C ARG A 271 26.90 6.04 -8.30
N SER A 272 25.60 5.80 -8.11
CA SER A 272 24.50 6.63 -8.61
C SER A 272 24.34 7.95 -7.83
N ALA A 273 23.70 8.94 -8.46
CA ALA A 273 23.27 10.19 -7.84
C ALA A 273 21.77 10.20 -7.54
N ILE A 274 21.03 9.19 -7.99
CA ILE A 274 19.58 9.06 -7.87
C ILE A 274 19.27 7.85 -6.97
N ALA A 275 19.72 6.67 -7.40
CA ALA A 275 19.54 5.43 -6.68
C ALA A 275 20.41 5.40 -5.42
N ASN A 276 19.82 5.06 -4.28
CA ASN A 276 20.47 5.18 -2.97
C ASN A 276 19.87 4.21 -1.93
N ARG A 277 20.51 4.10 -0.76
CA ARG A 277 20.16 3.12 0.28
C ARG A 277 18.78 3.30 0.94
N GLN A 278 18.07 4.39 0.68
CA GLN A 278 16.71 4.65 1.20
C GLN A 278 15.61 4.09 0.30
N MET A 279 15.94 3.60 -0.91
CA MET A 279 14.98 2.96 -1.81
C MET A 279 14.42 1.67 -1.20
N ILE A 280 13.12 1.43 -1.41
CA ILE A 280 12.42 0.22 -0.94
C ILE A 280 12.46 -0.84 -2.04
N TRP A 281 13.50 -1.66 -2.04
CA TRP A 281 13.79 -2.64 -3.10
C TRP A 281 12.81 -3.83 -3.21
N THR A 282 11.96 -4.07 -2.20
CA THR A 282 11.03 -5.21 -2.16
C THR A 282 9.56 -4.85 -2.44
N PHE A 283 9.25 -3.58 -2.72
CA PHE A 283 7.87 -3.12 -2.97
C PHE A 283 6.88 -3.53 -1.86
N ALA A 284 7.30 -3.44 -0.59
CA ALA A 284 6.60 -3.92 0.60
C ALA A 284 6.41 -5.46 0.73
N CYS A 285 7.09 -6.29 -0.06
CA CYS A 285 7.05 -7.74 0.11
C CYS A 285 7.92 -8.20 1.30
N PRO A 286 7.38 -8.99 2.25
CA PRO A 286 8.16 -9.56 3.34
C PRO A 286 8.98 -10.80 2.94
N HIS A 287 8.79 -11.34 1.72
CA HIS A 287 9.47 -12.52 1.21
C HIS A 287 10.28 -12.16 -0.04
N SER A 288 11.60 -12.29 0.01
CA SER A 288 12.49 -11.78 -1.03
C SER A 288 12.45 -12.64 -2.30
N ALA A 289 12.53 -13.98 -2.14
CA ALA A 289 12.48 -14.94 -3.25
C ALA A 289 11.11 -15.00 -3.94
N TYR A 290 10.02 -14.63 -3.26
CA TYR A 290 8.69 -14.50 -3.87
C TYR A 290 8.71 -13.56 -5.09
N LEU A 291 9.47 -12.46 -5.01
CA LEU A 291 9.51 -11.42 -6.04
C LEU A 291 10.22 -11.85 -7.32
N TYR A 292 11.19 -12.77 -7.24
CA TYR A 292 12.19 -12.98 -8.29
C TYR A 292 12.30 -14.43 -8.80
N LEU A 293 11.73 -15.42 -8.09
CA LEU A 293 11.73 -16.78 -8.61
C LEU A 293 10.67 -16.93 -9.69
N ARG A 294 11.10 -17.18 -10.93
CA ARG A 294 10.22 -17.19 -12.12
C ARG A 294 9.93 -18.57 -12.70
N GLU A 295 10.93 -19.43 -12.78
CA GLU A 295 10.86 -20.70 -13.51
C GLU A 295 11.19 -21.90 -12.61
N PRO A 296 10.42 -23.01 -12.69
CA PRO A 296 10.73 -24.22 -11.91
C PRO A 296 12.12 -24.78 -12.24
N GLY A 297 12.87 -25.10 -11.19
CA GLY A 297 14.22 -25.66 -11.26
C GLY A 297 15.35 -24.62 -11.25
N THR A 298 15.02 -23.33 -11.22
CA THR A 298 16.01 -22.23 -11.31
C THR A 298 16.37 -21.59 -9.97
N TYR A 299 15.78 -22.01 -8.84
CA TYR A 299 15.96 -21.35 -7.54
C TYR A 299 17.42 -21.42 -7.09
N ARG A 300 18.10 -22.56 -7.27
CA ARG A 300 19.55 -22.67 -6.97
C ARG A 300 20.39 -21.66 -7.75
N ASP A 301 20.10 -21.49 -9.04
CA ASP A 301 20.85 -20.60 -9.93
C ASP A 301 20.55 -19.13 -9.63
N MET A 302 19.31 -18.82 -9.24
CA MET A 302 18.93 -17.51 -8.70
C MET A 302 19.77 -17.16 -7.45
N ILE A 303 19.93 -18.09 -6.50
CA ILE A 303 20.77 -17.86 -5.32
C ILE A 303 22.23 -17.61 -5.72
N ALA A 304 22.79 -18.42 -6.62
CA ALA A 304 24.17 -18.25 -7.09
C ALA A 304 24.38 -16.91 -7.81
N LEU A 305 23.41 -16.47 -8.62
CA LEU A 305 23.42 -15.17 -9.30
C LEU A 305 23.43 -14.02 -8.30
N ILE A 306 22.56 -14.05 -7.29
CA ILE A 306 22.46 -13.04 -6.22
C ILE A 306 23.76 -12.98 -5.42
N GLU A 307 24.27 -14.13 -4.97
CA GLU A 307 25.52 -14.21 -4.20
C GLU A 307 26.72 -13.68 -4.98
N GLY A 308 26.84 -13.99 -6.28
CA GLY A 308 27.93 -13.49 -7.12
C GLY A 308 27.84 -11.99 -7.46
N ASN A 309 26.65 -11.45 -7.71
CA ASN A 309 26.51 -10.21 -8.49
C ASN A 309 25.85 -9.03 -7.76
N LEU A 310 25.16 -9.25 -6.63
CA LEU A 310 24.44 -8.16 -5.96
C LEU A 310 25.37 -7.04 -5.42
N HIS A 311 26.68 -7.30 -5.35
CA HIS A 311 27.69 -6.29 -5.03
C HIS A 311 27.64 -5.06 -5.95
N TYR A 312 27.38 -5.24 -7.27
CA TYR A 312 27.22 -4.12 -8.21
C TYR A 312 26.07 -3.19 -7.78
N PHE A 313 24.94 -3.76 -7.38
CA PHE A 313 23.78 -2.99 -6.88
C PHE A 313 24.07 -2.34 -5.53
N HIS A 314 24.71 -3.06 -4.60
CA HIS A 314 25.11 -2.53 -3.29
C HIS A 314 26.02 -1.30 -3.43
N GLU A 315 27.01 -1.35 -4.31
CA GLU A 315 27.92 -0.21 -4.56
C GLU A 315 27.17 0.96 -5.18
N LEU A 316 26.47 0.72 -6.30
CA LEU A 316 25.71 1.73 -7.04
C LEU A 316 24.75 2.53 -6.15
N THR A 317 24.17 1.88 -5.14
CA THR A 317 23.15 2.45 -4.25
C THR A 317 23.67 2.82 -2.86
N ASP A 318 24.98 2.71 -2.58
CA ASP A 318 25.56 2.95 -1.25
C ASP A 318 24.93 2.06 -0.13
N GLY A 319 24.56 0.83 -0.48
CA GLY A 319 24.12 -0.23 0.42
C GLY A 319 22.61 -0.47 0.49
N CYS A 320 21.83 -0.12 -0.55
CA CYS A 320 20.46 -0.65 -0.68
C CYS A 320 20.50 -2.18 -0.70
N SER A 321 19.49 -2.84 -0.13
CA SER A 321 19.37 -4.30 0.00
C SER A 321 20.52 -5.02 0.73
N LEU A 322 21.43 -4.30 1.41
CA LEU A 322 22.53 -4.94 2.12
C LEU A 322 22.00 -5.95 3.14
N GLY A 323 22.59 -7.16 3.15
CA GLY A 323 22.08 -8.32 3.90
C GLY A 323 21.16 -9.25 3.08
N ALA A 324 20.77 -8.90 1.85
CA ALA A 324 19.91 -9.74 1.01
C ALA A 324 20.55 -11.07 0.62
N GLN A 325 21.85 -11.13 0.28
CA GLN A 325 22.53 -12.38 -0.12
C GLN A 325 22.31 -13.55 0.87
N PRO A 326 22.66 -13.44 2.17
CA PRO A 326 22.38 -14.50 3.14
C PRO A 326 20.87 -14.67 3.45
N LEU A 327 20.04 -13.64 3.27
CA LEU A 327 18.59 -13.76 3.42
C LEU A 327 17.97 -14.64 2.33
N PHE A 328 18.32 -14.43 1.05
CA PHE A 328 17.89 -15.28 -0.05
C PHE A 328 18.34 -16.73 0.15
N ARG A 329 19.59 -16.95 0.61
CA ARG A 329 20.07 -18.29 0.97
C ARG A 329 19.25 -18.91 2.11
N ALA A 330 18.90 -18.13 3.14
CA ALA A 330 18.07 -18.58 4.25
C ALA A 330 16.65 -18.95 3.79
N GLU A 331 16.03 -18.12 2.95
CA GLU A 331 14.72 -18.38 2.35
C GLU A 331 14.74 -19.67 1.49
N TRP A 332 15.81 -19.91 0.72
CA TRP A 332 15.97 -21.12 -0.10
C TRP A 332 16.07 -22.42 0.72
N LEU A 333 16.90 -22.43 1.76
CA LEU A 333 17.01 -23.58 2.67
C LEU A 333 15.71 -23.82 3.44
N LEU A 334 15.08 -22.74 3.91
CA LEU A 334 13.82 -22.78 4.63
C LEU A 334 12.69 -23.39 3.80
N GLU A 335 12.55 -23.01 2.51
CA GLU A 335 11.56 -23.61 1.61
C GLU A 335 11.76 -25.12 1.44
N ARG A 336 13.01 -25.59 1.45
CA ARG A 336 13.36 -27.02 1.32
C ARG A 336 13.21 -27.83 2.61
N GLY A 337 12.83 -27.19 3.72
CA GLY A 337 12.76 -27.84 5.03
C GLY A 337 14.13 -28.06 5.68
N GLU A 338 15.18 -27.45 5.16
CA GLU A 338 16.57 -27.55 5.65
C GLU A 338 16.81 -26.40 6.64
N PHE A 339 16.72 -26.68 7.95
CA PHE A 339 16.61 -25.63 8.97
C PHE A 339 17.94 -25.26 9.66
N ASP A 340 18.95 -26.12 9.61
CA ASP A 340 20.13 -26.06 10.50
C ASP A 340 20.91 -24.73 10.37
N ASP A 341 21.13 -24.25 9.14
CA ASP A 341 21.90 -23.02 8.88
C ASP A 341 21.04 -21.73 8.85
N VAL A 342 19.70 -21.86 8.88
CA VAL A 342 18.78 -20.74 8.60
C VAL A 342 18.94 -19.60 9.62
N GLU A 343 19.00 -19.90 10.92
CA GLU A 343 19.21 -18.85 11.95
C GLU A 343 20.58 -18.17 11.82
N GLY A 344 21.63 -18.92 11.47
CA GLY A 344 22.97 -18.38 11.26
C GLY A 344 23.02 -17.38 10.10
N LEU A 345 22.36 -17.73 8.99
CA LEU A 345 22.21 -16.88 7.82
C LEU A 345 21.34 -15.64 8.11
N LEU A 346 20.22 -15.80 8.82
CA LEU A 346 19.37 -14.66 9.22
C LEU A 346 20.09 -13.71 10.19
N ALA A 347 20.92 -14.23 11.10
CA ALA A 347 21.77 -13.40 11.96
C ALA A 347 22.87 -12.68 11.15
N ALA A 348 23.44 -13.31 10.12
CA ALA A 348 24.39 -12.66 9.21
C ALA A 348 23.73 -11.56 8.37
N SER A 349 22.52 -11.82 7.85
CA SER A 349 21.70 -10.83 7.14
C SER A 349 21.41 -9.62 8.01
N ALA A 350 20.96 -9.84 9.25
CA ALA A 350 20.62 -8.77 10.19
C ALA A 350 21.82 -7.85 10.48
N ARG A 351 22.99 -8.40 10.81
CA ARG A 351 24.21 -7.60 11.06
C ARG A 351 24.62 -6.74 9.85
N LEU A 352 24.50 -7.29 8.64
CA LEU A 352 24.81 -6.57 7.40
C LEU A 352 23.79 -5.46 7.16
N ALA A 353 22.50 -5.75 7.29
CA ALA A 353 21.42 -4.79 7.12
C ALA A 353 21.47 -3.64 8.16
N GLU A 354 21.76 -3.94 9.43
CA GLU A 354 21.96 -2.96 10.51
C GLU A 354 23.09 -1.97 10.19
N SER A 355 24.19 -2.42 9.57
CA SER A 355 25.33 -1.55 9.24
C SER A 355 25.01 -0.41 8.25
N LYS A 356 23.86 -0.46 7.59
CA LYS A 356 23.38 0.52 6.59
C LYS A 356 21.89 0.88 6.78
N ASP A 357 21.34 0.65 7.97
CA ASP A 357 19.94 0.93 8.34
C ASP A 357 18.90 0.35 7.35
N GLN A 358 19.15 -0.86 6.80
CA GLN A 358 18.30 -1.52 5.81
C GLN A 358 17.06 -2.17 6.45
N VAL A 359 16.12 -1.35 6.91
CA VAL A 359 14.91 -1.77 7.66
C VAL A 359 14.09 -2.80 6.89
N THR A 360 13.94 -2.65 5.57
CA THR A 360 13.23 -3.63 4.72
C THR A 360 13.86 -5.01 4.80
N THR A 361 15.19 -5.11 4.66
CA THR A 361 15.90 -6.40 4.79
C THR A 361 15.75 -7.00 6.19
N LEU A 362 15.71 -6.16 7.24
CA LEU A 362 15.47 -6.61 8.62
C LEU A 362 14.05 -7.16 8.83
N LEU A 363 13.02 -6.52 8.24
CA LEU A 363 11.65 -7.02 8.28
C LEU A 363 11.50 -8.35 7.54
N ASN A 364 12.13 -8.49 6.37
CA ASN A 364 12.12 -9.76 5.63
C ASN A 364 12.85 -10.87 6.41
N ALA A 365 14.00 -10.56 7.03
CA ALA A 365 14.69 -11.50 7.91
C ALA A 365 13.86 -11.90 9.14
N ALA A 366 13.09 -10.96 9.72
CA ALA A 366 12.16 -11.24 10.81
C ALA A 366 10.97 -12.12 10.35
N PHE A 367 10.45 -11.91 9.15
CA PHE A 367 9.41 -12.75 8.56
C PHE A 367 9.91 -14.17 8.25
N THR A 368 11.09 -14.31 7.64
CA THR A 368 11.72 -15.61 7.37
C THR A 368 12.03 -16.36 8.68
N ARG A 369 12.46 -15.66 9.75
CA ARG A 369 12.53 -16.23 11.10
C ARG A 369 11.16 -16.68 11.62
N ALA A 370 10.11 -15.88 11.41
CA ALA A 370 8.77 -16.24 11.86
C ALA A 370 8.25 -17.51 11.17
N ARG A 371 8.55 -17.70 9.89
CA ARG A 371 8.24 -18.94 9.15
C ARG A 371 9.05 -20.15 9.64
N LEU A 372 10.33 -19.97 9.97
CA LEU A 372 11.11 -21.01 10.67
C LEU A 372 10.52 -21.38 12.04
N CYS A 373 10.10 -20.37 12.82
CA CYS A 373 9.42 -20.59 14.10
C CYS A 373 8.10 -21.35 13.92
N LEU A 374 7.29 -21.04 12.91
CA LEU A 374 6.10 -21.82 12.56
C LEU A 374 6.45 -23.29 12.27
N ALA A 375 7.44 -23.54 11.39
CA ALA A 375 7.90 -24.88 11.00
C ALA A 375 8.50 -25.71 12.17
N THR A 376 8.89 -25.05 13.25
CA THR A 376 9.49 -25.62 14.47
C THR A 376 8.58 -25.54 15.71
N GLY A 377 7.31 -25.14 15.55
CA GLY A 377 6.31 -25.14 16.62
C GLY A 377 6.33 -23.93 17.58
N ARG A 378 7.08 -22.88 17.25
CA ARG A 378 7.23 -21.63 18.02
C ARG A 378 6.47 -20.44 17.40
N GLY A 379 5.38 -20.70 16.68
CA GLY A 379 4.67 -19.68 15.90
C GLY A 379 4.09 -18.50 16.72
N GLU A 380 3.60 -18.74 17.94
CA GLU A 380 3.10 -17.66 18.83
C GLU A 380 4.21 -16.68 19.23
N GLU A 381 5.41 -17.21 19.55
CA GLU A 381 6.60 -16.43 19.89
C GLU A 381 6.95 -15.49 18.72
N ALA A 382 6.94 -16.01 17.51
CA ALA A 382 7.20 -15.26 16.29
C ALA A 382 6.12 -14.20 15.98
N LEU A 383 4.84 -14.51 16.19
CA LEU A 383 3.77 -13.52 16.01
C LEU A 383 3.89 -12.36 17.01
N ALA A 384 4.31 -12.63 18.24
CA ALA A 384 4.62 -11.59 19.23
C ALA A 384 5.83 -10.75 18.78
N GLN A 385 6.94 -11.39 18.41
CA GLN A 385 8.15 -10.70 17.92
C GLN A 385 7.89 -9.81 16.69
N LEU A 386 7.02 -10.24 15.76
CA LEU A 386 6.60 -9.39 14.64
C LEU A 386 5.79 -8.17 15.11
N ARG A 387 4.90 -8.31 16.09
CA ARG A 387 4.11 -7.17 16.61
C ARG A 387 5.00 -6.10 17.24
N ASP A 388 6.10 -6.48 17.87
CA ASP A 388 7.07 -5.56 18.49
C ASP A 388 7.78 -4.65 17.47
N TRP A 389 7.72 -4.95 16.17
CA TRP A 389 8.18 -4.02 15.11
C TRP A 389 7.28 -2.81 14.91
N ARG A 390 6.00 -2.88 15.33
CA ARG A 390 5.00 -1.83 15.02
C ARG A 390 5.46 -0.41 15.43
N PRO A 391 5.97 -0.16 16.66
CA PRO A 391 6.41 1.18 17.06
C PRO A 391 7.58 1.71 16.23
N ARG A 392 8.51 0.83 15.80
CA ARG A 392 9.64 1.21 14.95
C ARG A 392 9.17 1.56 13.53
N VAL A 393 8.24 0.78 12.97
CA VAL A 393 7.67 1.02 11.65
C VAL A 393 6.82 2.29 11.62
N ASP A 394 6.01 2.53 12.65
CA ASP A 394 5.19 3.75 12.77
C ASP A 394 6.06 5.01 12.92
N ALA A 395 7.14 4.94 13.69
CA ALA A 395 8.08 6.06 13.85
C ALA A 395 8.82 6.43 12.55
N LEU A 396 8.92 5.51 11.59
CA LEU A 396 9.52 5.75 10.27
C LEU A 396 8.53 6.36 9.26
N GLY A 397 7.22 6.24 9.47
CA GLY A 397 6.20 6.89 8.64
C GLY A 397 6.06 6.38 7.19
N HIS A 398 6.79 5.33 6.79
CA HIS A 398 6.72 4.77 5.44
C HIS A 398 5.52 3.80 5.30
N VAL A 399 4.63 4.09 4.34
CA VAL A 399 3.45 3.26 4.03
C VAL A 399 3.84 1.82 3.65
N ASP A 400 4.90 1.66 2.87
CA ASP A 400 5.39 0.35 2.42
C ASP A 400 5.92 -0.50 3.57
N LEU A 401 6.64 0.09 4.54
CA LEU A 401 7.09 -0.64 5.72
C LEU A 401 5.91 -1.08 6.59
N SER A 402 4.88 -0.23 6.73
CA SER A 402 3.63 -0.64 7.39
C SER A 402 2.90 -1.74 6.62
N THR A 403 2.92 -1.72 5.28
CA THR A 403 2.25 -2.72 4.46
C THR A 403 2.99 -4.06 4.51
N CYS A 404 4.33 -4.02 4.49
CA CYS A 404 5.20 -5.18 4.68
C CYS A 404 4.98 -5.86 6.03
N LEU A 405 4.90 -5.07 7.11
CA LEU A 405 4.62 -5.59 8.45
C LEU A 405 3.20 -6.15 8.56
N ASP A 406 2.19 -5.46 8.03
CA ASP A 406 0.80 -5.94 8.00
C ASP A 406 0.70 -7.28 7.23
N LEU A 407 1.43 -7.43 6.11
CA LEU A 407 1.49 -8.68 5.33
C LEU A 407 2.17 -9.81 6.10
N ALA A 408 3.30 -9.55 6.76
CA ALA A 408 3.98 -10.53 7.61
C ALA A 408 3.09 -11.00 8.76
N LEU A 409 2.43 -10.06 9.46
CA LEU A 409 1.48 -10.34 10.54
C LEU A 409 0.26 -11.12 10.05
N GLY A 410 -0.31 -10.74 8.90
CA GLY A 410 -1.44 -11.43 8.29
C GLY A 410 -1.10 -12.86 7.88
N TYR A 411 0.06 -13.07 7.25
CA TYR A 411 0.54 -14.38 6.83
C TYR A 411 0.75 -15.32 8.03
N VAL A 412 1.48 -14.86 9.06
CA VAL A 412 1.77 -15.68 10.25
C VAL A 412 0.50 -15.95 11.06
N SER A 413 -0.37 -14.95 11.23
CA SER A 413 -1.67 -15.13 11.88
C SER A 413 -2.53 -16.14 11.13
N ALA A 414 -2.51 -16.12 9.79
CA ALA A 414 -3.26 -17.09 8.99
C ALA A 414 -2.73 -18.53 9.14
N CYS A 415 -1.41 -18.72 9.18
CA CYS A 415 -0.78 -20.03 9.41
C CYS A 415 -1.02 -20.58 10.82
N LEU A 416 -1.30 -19.71 11.79
CA LEU A 416 -1.72 -20.06 13.16
C LEU A 416 -3.23 -20.33 13.28
N GLY A 417 -4.03 -19.98 12.27
CA GLY A 417 -5.49 -20.04 12.35
C GLY A 417 -6.15 -18.84 13.03
N HIS A 418 -5.40 -17.79 13.34
CA HIS A 418 -5.85 -16.60 14.05
C HIS A 418 -6.50 -15.57 13.10
N ALA A 419 -7.69 -15.89 12.59
CA ALA A 419 -8.43 -15.04 11.64
C ALA A 419 -8.64 -13.59 12.13
N GLU A 420 -8.91 -13.37 13.41
CA GLU A 420 -9.08 -12.04 14.02
C GLU A 420 -7.76 -11.27 14.23
N ALA A 421 -6.61 -11.93 14.10
CA ALA A 421 -5.29 -11.28 14.14
C ALA A 421 -4.76 -10.87 12.75
N ILE A 422 -5.43 -11.30 11.67
CA ILE A 422 -5.16 -10.81 10.32
C ILE A 422 -5.62 -9.34 10.24
N PRO A 423 -4.79 -8.40 9.74
CA PRO A 423 -5.19 -7.00 9.60
C PRO A 423 -6.52 -6.83 8.85
N ALA A 424 -7.40 -5.98 9.36
CA ALA A 424 -8.78 -5.84 8.87
C ALA A 424 -8.86 -5.64 7.35
N TRP A 425 -7.99 -4.79 6.78
CA TRP A 425 -7.91 -4.52 5.34
C TRP A 425 -7.59 -5.78 4.50
N LEU A 426 -6.70 -6.65 4.98
CA LEU A 426 -6.39 -7.96 4.38
C LEU A 426 -7.51 -8.98 4.56
N ARG A 427 -8.25 -8.94 5.68
CA ARG A 427 -9.36 -9.85 5.94
C ARG A 427 -10.60 -9.48 5.12
N GLU A 428 -10.89 -8.19 5.00
CA GLU A 428 -12.10 -7.67 4.36
C GLU A 428 -11.94 -7.55 2.83
N GLY A 429 -10.71 -7.29 2.35
CA GLY A 429 -10.39 -7.07 0.94
C GLY A 429 -10.43 -5.60 0.53
N ASP A 430 -10.43 -4.67 1.50
CA ASP A 430 -10.37 -3.23 1.26
C ASP A 430 -8.91 -2.75 1.23
N PHE A 431 -8.28 -2.89 0.06
CA PHE A 431 -6.87 -2.54 -0.11
C PHE A 431 -6.63 -1.02 -0.19
N GLY A 432 -7.62 -0.26 -0.64
CA GLY A 432 -7.48 1.17 -0.93
C GLY A 432 -6.46 1.48 -2.05
N PRO A 433 -6.33 2.76 -2.45
CA PRO A 433 -5.39 3.15 -3.50
C PRO A 433 -3.92 3.00 -3.06
N THR A 434 -3.63 3.16 -1.77
CA THR A 434 -2.25 3.23 -1.24
C THR A 434 -1.58 1.88 -1.02
N ARG A 435 -2.29 0.76 -1.25
CA ARG A 435 -1.75 -0.62 -1.12
C ARG A 435 -2.01 -1.47 -2.36
N THR A 436 -2.37 -0.85 -3.49
CA THR A 436 -2.49 -1.54 -4.77
C THR A 436 -1.14 -1.50 -5.50
N ILE A 437 -0.15 -2.20 -4.94
CA ILE A 437 1.24 -2.23 -5.44
C ILE A 437 1.37 -3.41 -6.43
N PRO A 438 1.57 -3.18 -7.75
CA PRO A 438 1.50 -4.23 -8.77
C PRO A 438 2.43 -5.43 -8.53
N GLN A 439 3.67 -5.17 -8.08
CA GLN A 439 4.72 -6.17 -7.86
C GLN A 439 4.34 -7.19 -6.78
N ILE A 440 3.48 -6.81 -5.83
CA ILE A 440 3.10 -7.64 -4.68
C ILE A 440 1.60 -7.91 -4.58
N PHE A 441 0.80 -7.50 -5.56
CA PHE A 441 -0.66 -7.63 -5.46
C PHE A 441 -1.08 -9.10 -5.38
N GLY A 442 -0.36 -10.02 -6.03
CA GLY A 442 -0.54 -11.47 -5.82
C GLY A 442 -0.29 -11.93 -4.37
N PHE A 443 0.65 -11.30 -3.65
CA PHE A 443 0.95 -11.62 -2.25
C PHE A 443 -0.15 -11.13 -1.31
N ILE A 444 -0.64 -9.91 -1.56
CA ILE A 444 -1.80 -9.32 -0.89
C ILE A 444 -3.03 -10.24 -1.08
N GLN A 445 -3.28 -10.67 -2.32
CA GLN A 445 -4.45 -11.47 -2.69
C GLN A 445 -4.41 -12.90 -2.14
N PHE A 446 -3.26 -13.60 -2.13
CA PHE A 446 -3.22 -14.92 -1.49
C PHE A 446 -3.34 -14.79 0.05
N THR A 447 -2.86 -13.69 0.65
CA THR A 447 -3.03 -13.44 2.10
C THR A 447 -4.51 -13.16 2.41
N HIS A 448 -5.22 -12.44 1.54
CA HIS A 448 -6.68 -12.30 1.58
C HIS A 448 -7.39 -13.66 1.43
N ALA A 449 -6.95 -14.51 0.49
CA ALA A 449 -7.48 -15.85 0.30
C ALA A 449 -7.27 -16.74 1.53
N LYS A 450 -6.12 -16.66 2.22
CA LYS A 450 -5.91 -17.36 3.49
C LYS A 450 -6.91 -16.91 4.57
N ALA A 451 -7.36 -15.65 4.58
CA ALA A 451 -8.45 -15.21 5.46
C ALA A 451 -9.81 -15.85 5.10
N ALA A 452 -10.14 -15.95 3.80
CA ALA A 452 -11.35 -16.64 3.33
C ALA A 452 -11.32 -18.15 3.65
N LEU A 453 -10.15 -18.79 3.55
CA LEU A 453 -9.91 -20.19 3.93
C LEU A 453 -10.23 -20.44 5.41
N LEU A 454 -9.81 -19.53 6.30
CA LEU A 454 -10.11 -19.61 7.74
C LEU A 454 -11.58 -19.30 8.06
N ALA A 455 -12.24 -18.46 7.27
CA ALA A 455 -13.68 -18.22 7.39
C ALA A 455 -14.54 -19.41 6.93
N GLY A 456 -13.95 -20.39 6.23
CA GLY A 456 -14.69 -21.53 5.64
C GLY A 456 -15.54 -21.16 4.43
N ASP A 457 -15.29 -20.00 3.81
CA ASP A 457 -15.98 -19.55 2.60
C ASP A 457 -15.26 -20.07 1.35
N ASP A 458 -15.45 -21.36 1.06
CA ASP A 458 -14.77 -22.03 -0.05
C ASP A 458 -15.13 -21.44 -1.43
N ALA A 459 -16.32 -20.84 -1.56
CA ALA A 459 -16.75 -20.17 -2.79
C ALA A 459 -15.98 -18.85 -3.02
N ARG A 460 -15.84 -18.03 -1.98
CA ARG A 460 -14.97 -16.85 -2.03
C ARG A 460 -13.50 -17.24 -2.20
N LEU A 461 -13.06 -18.32 -1.56
CA LEU A 461 -11.71 -18.87 -1.70
C LEU A 461 -11.40 -19.25 -3.16
N GLU A 462 -12.27 -20.01 -3.83
CA GLU A 462 -12.08 -20.39 -5.24
C GLU A 462 -12.05 -19.14 -6.15
N SER A 463 -12.92 -18.16 -5.88
CA SER A 463 -12.99 -16.90 -6.63
C SER A 463 -11.70 -16.08 -6.54
N ILE A 464 -11.14 -15.90 -5.33
CA ILE A 464 -9.86 -15.18 -5.15
C ILE A 464 -8.70 -15.99 -5.74
N ALA A 465 -8.66 -17.31 -5.51
CA ALA A 465 -7.58 -18.16 -6.00
C ALA A 465 -7.44 -18.09 -7.54
N LYS A 466 -8.57 -18.06 -8.26
CA LYS A 466 -8.61 -17.95 -9.72
C LYS A 466 -8.26 -16.58 -10.28
N SER A 467 -8.41 -15.49 -9.51
CA SER A 467 -8.03 -14.14 -9.97
C SER A 467 -6.58 -13.79 -9.67
N ILE A 468 -5.89 -14.48 -8.75
CA ILE A 468 -4.45 -14.26 -8.48
C ILE A 468 -3.59 -14.25 -9.77
N PRO A 469 -3.72 -15.21 -10.71
CA PRO A 469 -2.99 -15.18 -11.99
C PRO A 469 -3.22 -13.91 -12.82
N GLU A 470 -4.42 -13.33 -12.81
CA GLU A 470 -4.76 -12.09 -13.53
C GLU A 470 -3.98 -10.89 -12.99
N TYR A 471 -3.65 -10.92 -11.70
CA TYR A 471 -2.91 -9.86 -11.00
C TYR A 471 -1.39 -9.97 -11.08
N LEU A 472 -0.85 -11.08 -11.60
CA LEU A 472 0.60 -11.21 -11.78
C LEU A 472 1.11 -10.29 -12.90
N GLY A 473 0.23 -9.86 -13.81
CA GLY A 473 0.55 -8.88 -14.85
C GLY A 473 1.71 -9.35 -15.72
N PRO A 474 2.77 -8.54 -15.92
CA PRO A 474 3.98 -8.93 -16.63
C PRO A 474 4.99 -9.71 -15.75
N PHE A 475 4.71 -9.95 -14.47
CA PHE A 475 5.65 -10.52 -13.51
C PHE A 475 5.42 -12.03 -13.34
N ASP A 476 6.34 -12.85 -13.84
CA ASP A 476 6.25 -14.31 -13.76
C ASP A 476 6.53 -14.85 -12.34
N ASN A 477 5.71 -14.55 -11.33
CA ASN A 477 6.01 -14.96 -9.95
C ASN A 477 5.66 -16.43 -9.69
N LEU A 478 6.65 -17.33 -9.63
CA LEU A 478 6.45 -18.78 -9.44
C LEU A 478 5.75 -19.10 -8.12
N PHE A 479 6.17 -18.48 -7.01
CA PHE A 479 5.53 -18.66 -5.71
C PHE A 479 4.05 -18.27 -5.74
N ALA A 480 3.69 -17.19 -6.44
CA ALA A 480 2.30 -16.75 -6.55
C ALA A 480 1.45 -17.79 -7.31
N ARG A 481 1.99 -18.37 -8.39
CA ARG A 481 1.35 -19.46 -9.16
C ARG A 481 1.16 -20.71 -8.30
N ILE A 482 2.15 -21.10 -7.51
CA ILE A 482 2.07 -22.23 -6.58
C ILE A 482 0.99 -21.97 -5.51
N GLN A 483 1.03 -20.82 -4.81
CA GLN A 483 0.04 -20.48 -3.77
C GLN A 483 -1.40 -20.45 -4.36
N ALA A 484 -1.59 -19.82 -5.52
CA ALA A 484 -2.89 -19.77 -6.20
C ALA A 484 -3.43 -21.17 -6.49
N LYS A 485 -2.60 -22.07 -7.03
CA LYS A 485 -3.00 -23.45 -7.35
C LYS A 485 -3.31 -24.29 -6.12
N VAL A 486 -2.54 -24.15 -5.02
CA VAL A 486 -2.86 -24.85 -3.76
C VAL A 486 -4.18 -24.34 -3.16
N LEU A 487 -4.43 -23.03 -3.18
CA LEU A 487 -5.70 -22.46 -2.72
C LEU A 487 -6.89 -22.93 -3.58
N GLU A 488 -6.74 -22.93 -4.90
CA GLU A 488 -7.75 -23.43 -5.85
C GLU A 488 -8.01 -24.93 -5.59
N ALA A 489 -6.97 -25.73 -5.39
CA ALA A 489 -7.07 -27.15 -5.07
C ALA A 489 -7.84 -27.40 -3.76
N ILE A 490 -7.53 -26.65 -2.70
CA ILE A 490 -8.21 -26.77 -1.39
C ILE A 490 -9.70 -26.44 -1.52
N ALA A 491 -10.05 -25.33 -2.18
CA ALA A 491 -11.44 -24.97 -2.44
C ALA A 491 -12.14 -26.02 -3.30
N ALA A 492 -11.50 -26.47 -4.38
CA ALA A 492 -12.08 -27.42 -5.32
C ALA A 492 -12.30 -28.81 -4.71
N HIS A 493 -11.39 -29.27 -3.84
CA HIS A 493 -11.54 -30.51 -3.08
C HIS A 493 -12.82 -30.49 -2.22
N ARG A 494 -13.10 -29.37 -1.57
CA ARG A 494 -14.25 -29.19 -0.66
C ARG A 494 -15.57 -28.98 -1.40
N LEU A 495 -15.55 -28.23 -2.50
CA LEU A 495 -16.74 -27.91 -3.29
C LEU A 495 -17.16 -29.01 -4.28
N TYR A 496 -16.19 -29.71 -4.88
CA TYR A 496 -16.42 -30.62 -6.02
C TYR A 496 -15.84 -32.03 -5.81
N GLY A 497 -15.18 -32.28 -4.68
CA GLY A 497 -14.66 -33.60 -4.32
C GLY A 497 -13.19 -33.85 -4.69
N PRO A 498 -12.67 -35.03 -4.29
CA PRO A 498 -11.23 -35.29 -4.23
C PRO A 498 -10.53 -35.28 -5.58
N GLU A 499 -11.18 -35.72 -6.67
CA GLU A 499 -10.55 -35.80 -8.00
C GLU A 499 -10.17 -34.41 -8.54
N LYS A 500 -11.09 -33.44 -8.49
CA LYS A 500 -10.83 -32.07 -8.99
C LYS A 500 -9.77 -31.36 -8.15
N GLY A 501 -9.79 -31.56 -6.83
CA GLY A 501 -8.75 -31.06 -5.94
C GLY A 501 -7.38 -31.70 -6.18
N GLY A 502 -7.35 -33.02 -6.44
CA GLY A 502 -6.13 -33.77 -6.74
C GLY A 502 -5.43 -33.31 -8.02
N VAL A 503 -6.18 -33.03 -9.09
CA VAL A 503 -5.63 -32.51 -10.35
C VAL A 503 -4.92 -31.17 -10.13
N LEU A 504 -5.61 -30.22 -9.50
CA LEU A 504 -5.08 -28.87 -9.23
C LEU A 504 -3.89 -28.89 -8.26
N LEU A 505 -3.90 -29.80 -7.28
CA LEU A 505 -2.73 -30.02 -6.42
C LEU A 505 -1.56 -30.60 -7.23
N GLY A 506 -1.81 -31.52 -8.16
CA GLY A 506 -0.80 -32.04 -9.09
C GLY A 506 -0.08 -30.93 -9.86
N GLU A 507 -0.85 -29.98 -10.42
CA GLU A 507 -0.29 -28.79 -11.09
C GLU A 507 0.59 -27.95 -10.14
N ALA A 508 0.19 -27.75 -8.89
CA ALA A 508 1.01 -27.03 -7.91
C ALA A 508 2.31 -27.79 -7.54
N LEU A 509 2.23 -29.12 -7.44
CA LEU A 509 3.37 -29.98 -7.12
C LEU A 509 4.39 -30.03 -8.27
N ASP A 510 3.93 -30.06 -9.53
CA ASP A 510 4.81 -30.02 -10.70
C ASP A 510 5.61 -28.72 -10.79
N LEU A 511 5.04 -27.60 -10.33
CA LEU A 511 5.73 -26.29 -10.24
C LEU A 511 6.71 -26.21 -9.07
N ALA A 512 6.39 -26.83 -7.93
CA ALA A 512 7.16 -26.71 -6.68
C ALA A 512 8.32 -27.73 -6.56
N ARG A 513 8.11 -28.95 -7.08
CA ARG A 513 9.03 -30.09 -6.94
C ARG A 513 10.42 -29.88 -7.54
N PRO A 514 10.61 -29.24 -8.72
CA PRO A 514 11.94 -29.09 -9.33
C PRO A 514 12.95 -28.33 -8.46
N ASP A 515 12.48 -27.38 -7.64
CA ASP A 515 13.30 -26.61 -6.69
C ASP A 515 13.29 -27.18 -5.26
N GLY A 516 12.47 -28.21 -5.00
CA GLY A 516 12.28 -28.78 -3.67
C GLY A 516 11.44 -27.89 -2.74
N ILE A 517 10.56 -27.04 -3.27
CA ILE A 517 9.76 -26.10 -2.46
C ILE A 517 8.70 -26.87 -1.65
N LEU A 518 8.94 -27.02 -0.36
CA LEU A 518 8.03 -27.70 0.58
C LEU A 518 7.27 -26.70 1.45
N LEU A 519 7.95 -25.72 2.05
CA LEU A 519 7.40 -24.98 3.18
C LEU A 519 6.18 -24.13 2.81
N SER A 520 6.25 -23.40 1.69
CA SER A 520 5.13 -22.61 1.18
C SER A 520 3.84 -23.43 0.95
N LEU A 521 3.95 -24.74 0.69
CA LEU A 521 2.80 -25.64 0.60
C LEU A 521 2.43 -26.20 1.99
N ALA A 522 3.43 -26.61 2.78
CA ALA A 522 3.25 -27.12 4.13
C ALA A 522 2.55 -26.13 5.08
N GLU A 523 2.68 -24.83 4.84
CA GLU A 523 2.03 -23.74 5.61
C GLU A 523 0.50 -23.69 5.48
N TYR A 524 -0.10 -24.46 4.56
CA TYR A 524 -1.55 -24.72 4.57
C TYR A 524 -1.94 -25.90 5.50
N GLY A 525 -0.96 -26.67 5.96
CA GLY A 525 -1.07 -27.67 7.02
C GLY A 525 -2.27 -28.61 6.90
N PRO A 526 -3.21 -28.59 7.85
CA PRO A 526 -4.37 -29.48 7.86
C PRO A 526 -5.35 -29.26 6.70
N HIS A 527 -5.26 -28.14 5.99
CA HIS A 527 -6.04 -27.89 4.78
C HIS A 527 -5.45 -28.64 3.56
N LEU A 528 -4.13 -28.88 3.54
CA LEU A 528 -3.43 -29.60 2.48
C LEU A 528 -3.45 -31.13 2.68
N LEU A 529 -3.31 -31.60 3.93
CA LEU A 529 -3.19 -33.03 4.24
C LEU A 529 -4.28 -33.93 3.59
N PRO A 530 -5.57 -33.56 3.50
CA PRO A 530 -6.60 -34.38 2.87
C PRO A 530 -6.45 -34.54 1.35
N LEU A 531 -5.70 -33.64 0.68
CA LEU A 531 -5.51 -33.68 -0.77
C LEU A 531 -4.31 -34.55 -1.18
N LEU A 532 -3.28 -34.69 -0.33
CA LEU A 532 -2.09 -35.50 -0.61
C LEU A 532 -2.38 -36.96 -1.04
N PRO A 533 -3.38 -37.68 -0.49
CA PRO A 533 -3.73 -39.03 -0.95
C PRO A 533 -4.70 -39.09 -2.15
N CYS A 534 -5.14 -37.96 -2.72
CA CYS A 534 -6.20 -37.93 -3.73
C CYS A 534 -5.68 -38.18 -5.16
N PRO A 535 -6.15 -39.23 -5.86
CA PRO A 535 -5.93 -39.36 -7.30
C PRO A 535 -6.99 -38.57 -8.12
N PRO A 536 -6.68 -38.19 -9.37
CA PRO A 536 -5.36 -38.21 -9.98
C PRO A 536 -4.56 -36.94 -9.63
N LEU A 537 -3.41 -37.13 -8.96
CA LEU A 537 -2.28 -36.21 -9.14
C LEU A 537 -1.85 -36.26 -10.62
N SER A 538 -1.25 -35.18 -11.13
CA SER A 538 -0.95 -34.99 -12.56
C SER A 538 -0.11 -36.14 -13.16
N PRO A 539 -0.14 -36.34 -14.50
CA PRO A 539 0.62 -37.41 -15.16
C PRO A 539 2.12 -37.34 -14.85
N THR A 540 2.69 -36.13 -14.91
CA THR A 540 4.05 -35.78 -14.52
C THR A 540 4.36 -36.13 -13.06
N SER A 541 3.46 -35.80 -12.13
CA SER A 541 3.59 -36.19 -10.72
C SER A 541 3.47 -37.70 -10.46
N ARG A 542 2.97 -38.50 -11.42
CA ARG A 542 2.90 -39.98 -11.34
C ARG A 542 4.09 -40.71 -11.96
N GLU A 543 4.78 -40.10 -12.94
CA GLU A 543 5.94 -40.70 -13.62
C GLU A 543 7.24 -40.59 -12.80
N HIS A 544 7.32 -39.63 -11.88
CA HIS A 544 8.42 -39.54 -10.93
C HIS A 544 8.34 -40.71 -9.93
N LYS A 545 9.47 -41.40 -9.72
CA LYS A 545 9.61 -42.43 -8.67
C LYS A 545 9.15 -41.87 -7.32
N PRO A 546 8.70 -42.72 -6.37
CA PRO A 546 8.41 -42.31 -5.00
C PRO A 546 9.68 -41.80 -4.32
N ASP A 547 9.95 -40.51 -4.51
CA ASP A 547 10.91 -39.72 -3.76
C ASP A 547 10.30 -39.35 -2.40
N GLY A 548 11.16 -38.99 -1.44
CA GLY A 548 10.71 -38.62 -0.10
C GLY A 548 9.86 -37.35 -0.04
N TYR A 549 9.63 -36.67 -1.18
CA TYR A 549 9.05 -35.34 -1.28
C TYR A 549 7.64 -35.24 -0.69
N LEU A 550 6.71 -36.13 -1.09
CA LEU A 550 5.34 -36.11 -0.57
C LEU A 550 5.29 -36.48 0.92
N ALA A 551 6.20 -37.35 1.38
CA ALA A 551 6.32 -37.72 2.79
C ALA A 551 6.90 -36.57 3.63
N ALA A 552 7.89 -35.84 3.10
CA ALA A 552 8.46 -34.64 3.71
C ALA A 552 7.42 -33.50 3.78
N LEU A 553 6.67 -33.28 2.69
CA LEU A 553 5.58 -32.31 2.64
C LEU A 553 4.49 -32.64 3.68
N ALA A 554 4.04 -33.90 3.75
CA ALA A 554 3.09 -34.34 4.77
C ALA A 554 3.64 -34.17 6.20
N GLY A 555 4.92 -34.50 6.42
CA GLY A 555 5.60 -34.41 7.71
C GLY A 555 5.83 -32.97 8.18
N LEU A 556 6.00 -32.01 7.27
CA LEU A 556 6.02 -30.58 7.58
C LEU A 556 4.61 -30.03 7.78
N ALA A 557 3.67 -30.34 6.89
CA ALA A 557 2.27 -29.89 6.99
C ALA A 557 1.60 -30.35 8.29
N GLY A 558 1.94 -31.55 8.79
CA GLY A 558 1.45 -32.07 10.07
C GLY A 558 1.93 -31.32 11.32
N ARG A 559 2.88 -30.38 11.20
CA ARG A 559 3.35 -29.52 12.30
C ARG A 559 2.49 -28.27 12.50
N TYR A 560 1.78 -27.84 11.46
CA TYR A 560 1.01 -26.61 11.50
C TYR A 560 -0.29 -26.80 12.30
N PRO A 561 -0.67 -25.81 13.13
CA PRO A 561 -1.87 -25.91 13.94
C PRO A 561 -3.12 -25.90 13.05
N CYS A 562 -4.16 -26.55 13.55
CA CYS A 562 -5.47 -26.50 12.93
C CYS A 562 -6.35 -25.56 13.77
N ALA A 563 -6.85 -24.49 13.17
CA ALA A 563 -7.90 -23.65 13.78
C ALA A 563 -9.08 -24.50 14.25
N SER A 564 -9.35 -25.59 13.53
CA SER A 564 -10.38 -26.57 13.86
C SER A 564 -9.84 -27.80 14.59
N ARG A 565 -8.75 -27.78 15.38
CA ARG A 565 -8.32 -28.99 16.14
C ARG A 565 -9.37 -29.46 17.18
N GLU A 566 -10.31 -28.59 17.55
CA GLU A 566 -11.52 -28.94 18.33
C GLU A 566 -12.64 -29.61 17.49
N GLU A 567 -12.61 -29.50 16.15
CA GLU A 567 -13.61 -30.05 15.21
C GLU A 567 -13.07 -31.16 14.29
N ALA A 568 -11.78 -31.13 13.92
CA ALA A 568 -11.09 -32.12 13.09
C ALA A 568 -10.86 -33.44 13.83
N SER A 569 -10.77 -33.41 15.16
CA SER A 569 -10.92 -34.60 16.03
C SER A 569 -12.36 -35.17 16.03
N GLN A 570 -13.30 -34.52 15.35
CA GLN A 570 -14.67 -34.96 15.12
C GLN A 570 -14.98 -35.16 13.61
N GLY A 571 -13.96 -35.03 12.75
CA GLY A 571 -14.07 -35.04 11.28
C GLY A 571 -14.12 -36.42 10.60
N CYS A 572 -14.39 -37.50 11.33
CA CYS A 572 -14.68 -38.82 10.74
C CYS A 572 -15.54 -39.69 11.68
N GLY A 573 -16.84 -39.44 11.69
CA GLY A 573 -17.83 -40.23 12.44
C GLY A 573 -19.21 -39.57 12.42
N PRO A 574 -20.31 -40.34 12.59
CA PRO A 574 -21.66 -39.80 12.52
C PRO A 574 -21.88 -38.69 13.57
N MET A 575 -22.38 -37.54 13.11
CA MET A 575 -22.53 -36.26 13.82
C MET A 575 -22.65 -36.39 15.35
N ARG A 576 -21.54 -36.23 16.07
CA ARG A 576 -21.54 -36.21 17.53
C ARG A 576 -21.87 -34.81 18.04
N LEU A 577 -22.80 -34.74 19.01
CA LEU A 577 -23.09 -33.52 19.76
C LEU A 577 -21.86 -33.06 20.55
N THR A 578 -21.64 -31.74 20.63
CA THR A 578 -20.59 -31.17 21.50
C THR A 578 -20.95 -31.36 22.97
N SER A 579 -19.97 -31.30 23.88
CA SER A 579 -20.19 -31.49 25.32
C SER A 579 -21.31 -30.57 25.85
N ARG A 580 -21.25 -29.27 25.55
CA ARG A 580 -22.31 -28.30 25.91
C ARG A 580 -23.69 -28.65 25.37
N GLN A 581 -23.77 -29.25 24.17
CA GLN A 581 -25.04 -29.73 23.61
C GLN A 581 -25.56 -30.98 24.36
N LYS A 582 -24.66 -31.90 24.75
CA LYS A 582 -24.99 -33.07 25.57
C LYS A 582 -25.42 -32.69 26.98
N ASP A 583 -24.77 -31.72 27.61
CA ASP A 583 -25.11 -31.24 28.96
C ASP A 583 -26.51 -30.63 28.98
N VAL A 584 -26.80 -29.75 28.02
CA VAL A 584 -28.12 -29.15 27.83
C VAL A 584 -29.18 -30.21 27.49
N LEU A 585 -28.87 -31.21 26.64
CA LEU A 585 -29.80 -32.30 26.32
C LEU A 585 -30.00 -33.30 27.47
N SER A 586 -29.00 -33.50 28.32
CA SER A 586 -29.06 -34.34 29.53
C SER A 586 -29.94 -33.70 30.60
N LEU A 587 -29.76 -32.41 30.86
CA LEU A 587 -30.69 -31.67 31.72
C LEU A 587 -32.09 -31.58 31.09
N ALA A 588 -32.18 -31.49 29.76
CA ALA A 588 -33.46 -31.48 29.06
C ALA A 588 -34.21 -32.82 29.14
N SER A 589 -33.51 -33.95 29.10
CA SER A 589 -34.09 -35.30 29.23
C SER A 589 -34.57 -35.60 30.65
N ARG A 590 -34.02 -34.91 31.65
CA ARG A 590 -34.48 -34.89 33.05
C ARG A 590 -35.69 -33.97 33.30
N GLY A 591 -36.23 -33.32 32.25
CA GLY A 591 -37.44 -32.51 32.32
C GLY A 591 -37.25 -31.03 32.65
N LEU A 592 -36.01 -30.54 32.88
CA LEU A 592 -35.76 -29.16 33.30
C LEU A 592 -36.13 -28.14 32.20
N ARG A 593 -36.81 -27.07 32.57
CA ARG A 593 -37.16 -25.94 31.70
C ARG A 593 -35.92 -25.12 31.34
N ASN A 594 -35.96 -24.36 30.25
CA ASN A 594 -34.78 -23.62 29.77
C ASN A 594 -34.21 -22.64 30.81
N ALA A 595 -35.04 -22.07 31.69
CA ALA A 595 -34.59 -21.22 32.80
C ALA A 595 -33.86 -22.02 33.90
N GLU A 596 -34.30 -23.23 34.21
CA GLU A 596 -33.68 -24.12 35.20
C GLU A 596 -32.35 -24.67 34.67
N ILE A 597 -32.29 -25.02 33.37
CA ILE A 597 -31.05 -25.37 32.66
C ILE A 597 -30.07 -24.19 32.66
N ALA A 598 -30.57 -22.97 32.45
CA ALA A 598 -29.76 -21.75 32.45
C ALA A 598 -29.09 -21.51 33.81
N THR A 599 -29.85 -21.64 34.91
CA THR A 599 -29.32 -21.59 36.27
C THR A 599 -28.33 -22.72 36.55
N ALA A 600 -28.66 -23.96 36.17
CA ALA A 600 -27.81 -25.13 36.42
C ALA A 600 -26.47 -25.12 35.67
N LEU A 601 -26.38 -24.40 34.54
CA LEU A 601 -25.16 -24.25 33.73
C LEU A 601 -24.55 -22.85 33.81
N ASN A 602 -25.07 -21.97 34.67
CA ASN A 602 -24.66 -20.57 34.83
C ASN A 602 -24.58 -19.77 33.50
N VAL A 603 -25.63 -19.88 32.66
CA VAL A 603 -25.77 -19.18 31.36
C VAL A 603 -27.11 -18.46 31.27
N SER A 604 -27.34 -17.67 30.23
CA SER A 604 -28.66 -17.05 30.00
C SER A 604 -29.67 -18.03 29.35
N PRO A 605 -30.99 -17.87 29.59
CA PRO A 605 -32.01 -18.70 28.94
C PRO A 605 -32.00 -18.64 27.40
N GLU A 606 -31.59 -17.50 26.83
CA GLU A 606 -31.46 -17.35 25.37
C GLU A 606 -30.25 -18.13 24.83
N THR A 607 -29.17 -18.25 25.60
CA THR A 607 -28.03 -19.14 25.27
C THR A 607 -28.48 -20.61 25.27
N VAL A 608 -29.27 -21.05 26.26
CA VAL A 608 -29.85 -22.41 26.28
C VAL A 608 -30.71 -22.67 25.04
N LYS A 609 -31.55 -21.70 24.64
CA LYS A 609 -32.40 -21.78 23.45
C LYS A 609 -31.59 -21.88 22.14
N LYS A 610 -30.50 -21.12 22.01
CA LYS A 610 -29.55 -21.22 20.88
C LYS A 610 -28.85 -22.58 20.84
N ILE A 611 -28.36 -23.08 21.98
CA ILE A 611 -27.72 -24.40 22.07
C ILE A 611 -28.70 -25.52 21.70
N LEU A 612 -29.94 -25.48 22.21
CA LEU A 612 -31.00 -26.42 21.83
C LEU A 612 -31.32 -26.38 20.34
N SER A 613 -31.48 -25.19 19.74
CA SER A 613 -31.74 -25.07 18.29
C SER A 613 -30.60 -25.64 17.44
N SER A 614 -29.35 -25.43 17.84
CA SER A 614 -28.17 -26.02 17.20
C SER A 614 -28.14 -27.56 17.36
N ALA A 615 -28.47 -28.07 18.55
CA ALA A 615 -28.56 -29.50 18.82
C ALA A 615 -29.69 -30.19 18.04
N TYR A 616 -30.85 -29.53 17.89
CA TYR A 616 -31.98 -30.02 17.11
C TYR A 616 -31.60 -30.18 15.63
N LYS A 617 -30.95 -29.17 15.03
CA LYS A 617 -30.43 -29.25 13.66
C LYS A 617 -29.44 -30.42 13.49
N ARG A 618 -28.52 -30.62 14.45
CA ARG A 618 -27.53 -31.72 14.41
C ARG A 618 -28.12 -33.12 14.63
N LEU A 619 -29.25 -33.24 15.32
CA LEU A 619 -29.99 -34.51 15.48
C LEU A 619 -31.06 -34.74 14.39
N GLY A 620 -31.22 -33.79 13.46
CA GLY A 620 -32.35 -33.77 12.54
C GLY A 620 -33.70 -33.85 13.26
N ALA A 621 -33.80 -33.23 14.45
CA ALA A 621 -34.98 -33.27 15.30
C ALA A 621 -35.81 -31.99 15.13
N THR A 622 -37.12 -32.13 15.01
CA THR A 622 -38.08 -31.02 14.83
C THR A 622 -38.51 -30.41 16.16
N ASN A 623 -38.50 -31.21 17.23
CA ASN A 623 -38.99 -30.82 18.54
C ASN A 623 -38.15 -31.40 19.69
N ARG A 624 -38.39 -30.90 20.91
CA ARG A 624 -37.62 -31.26 22.11
C ARG A 624 -37.74 -32.74 22.49
N ALA A 625 -38.92 -33.34 22.33
CA ALA A 625 -39.13 -34.74 22.71
C ALA A 625 -38.38 -35.67 21.74
N GLU A 626 -38.45 -35.38 20.43
CA GLU A 626 -37.70 -36.08 19.40
C GLU A 626 -36.18 -35.97 19.61
N ALA A 627 -35.69 -34.78 19.98
CA ALA A 627 -34.27 -34.57 20.29
C ALA A 627 -33.82 -35.38 21.52
N VAL A 628 -34.63 -35.45 22.57
CA VAL A 628 -34.36 -36.25 23.77
C VAL A 628 -34.42 -37.76 23.48
N CYS A 629 -35.39 -38.21 22.69
CA CYS A 629 -35.52 -39.58 22.21
C CYS A 629 -34.26 -40.02 21.44
N LYS A 630 -33.86 -39.24 20.43
CA LYS A 630 -32.63 -39.46 19.65
C LYS A 630 -31.34 -39.38 20.49
N PHE A 631 -31.30 -38.50 21.50
CA PHE A 631 -30.16 -38.37 22.42
C PHE A 631 -30.02 -39.53 23.42
N THR A 632 -31.15 -40.06 23.92
CA THR A 632 -31.15 -41.13 24.94
C THR A 632 -31.21 -42.54 24.37
N GLY A 633 -31.34 -42.69 23.05
CA GLY A 633 -31.34 -43.99 22.37
C GLY A 633 -32.58 -44.85 22.61
N ARG A 634 -33.62 -44.29 23.25
CA ARG A 634 -34.90 -44.98 23.48
C ARG A 634 -35.78 -44.81 22.24
N ARG A 635 -35.98 -45.90 21.49
CA ARG A 635 -37.01 -45.98 20.44
C ARG A 635 -38.41 -46.01 21.06
#